data_AF-T0ZNA7-F1
#
_entry.id   AF-T0ZNA7-F1
#
_cell.length_a   1.000
_cell.length_b   1.000
_cell.length_c   1.000
_cell.angle_alpha   90.00
_cell.angle_beta   90.00
_cell.angle_gamma   90.00
#
_symmetry.space_group_name_H-M   'P 1'
#
loop_
_entity.id
_entity.type
_entity.pdbx_description
1 polymer ?
#
loop_
_entity_poly.entity_id
_entity_poly.type
_entity_poly.pdbx_seq_one_letter_code
_entity_poly.pdbx_strand_id
1 'polypeptide(L)'
;TLNRELGITSVLVAHEFAAVREAADHVHLIANGKLVASGTPGELAKGDSPWTAQFFGGALEGPVPFQYPAPPLAPAFGFSGARS
;
A
#
# COMPACT_ATOMS: atom_id res chain seq x y z
N THR A 1 0.77 -25.42 -3.92
CA THR A 1 1.86 -25.04 -3.00
C THR A 1 1.80 -25.94 -1.78
N LEU A 2 2.91 -26.09 -1.04
CA LEU A 2 3.00 -26.92 0.18
C LEU A 2 1.87 -26.62 1.19
N ASN A 3 1.41 -25.36 1.23
CA ASN A 3 0.28 -24.90 2.03
C ASN A 3 -1.03 -25.67 1.76
N ARG A 4 -1.31 -25.93 0.48
CA ARG A 4 -2.54 -26.61 0.03
C ARG A 4 -2.55 -28.10 0.33
N GLU A 5 -1.37 -28.71 0.43
CA GLU A 5 -1.21 -30.14 0.68
C GLU A 5 -1.21 -30.50 2.17
N LEU A 6 -0.89 -29.55 3.05
CA LEU A 6 -0.88 -29.74 4.51
C LEU A 6 -2.15 -29.25 5.21
N GLY A 7 -3.07 -28.58 4.50
CA GLY A 7 -4.31 -28.05 5.06
C GLY A 7 -4.11 -26.91 6.07
N ILE A 8 -2.97 -26.20 5.98
CA ILE A 8 -2.61 -25.14 6.91
C ILE A 8 -3.26 -23.82 6.45
N THR A 9 -3.72 -23.00 7.40
CA THR A 9 -4.07 -21.60 7.11
C THR A 9 -2.84 -20.74 7.35
N SER A 10 -2.41 -20.00 6.33
CA SER A 10 -1.25 -19.09 6.43
C SER A 10 -1.66 -17.66 6.18
N VAL A 11 -1.07 -16.75 6.96
CA VAL A 11 -1.21 -15.31 6.77
C VAL A 11 0.13 -14.75 6.33
N LEU A 12 0.16 -14.11 5.16
CA LEU A 12 1.33 -13.44 4.61
C LEU A 12 1.11 -11.92 4.69
N VAL A 13 2.07 -11.21 5.27
CA VAL A 13 2.12 -9.74 5.24
C VAL A 13 3.28 -9.34 4.35
N ALA A 14 2.97 -8.67 3.24
CA ALA A 14 3.95 -8.22 2.27
C ALA A 14 3.64 -6.79 1.81
N HIS A 15 4.68 -6.11 1.33
CA HIS A 15 4.59 -4.73 0.85
C HIS A 15 4.50 -4.66 -0.67
N GLU A 16 5.00 -5.70 -1.34
CA GLU A 16 4.95 -5.84 -2.78
C GLU A 16 3.86 -6.84 -3.17
N PHE A 17 3.21 -6.61 -4.31
CA PHE A 17 2.08 -7.43 -4.72
C PHE A 17 2.49 -8.67 -5.52
N ALA A 18 3.73 -8.74 -6.01
CA ALA A 18 4.19 -9.85 -6.84
C ALA A 18 4.25 -11.17 -6.05
N ALA A 19 4.85 -11.19 -4.85
CA ALA A 19 4.89 -12.38 -4.01
C ALA A 19 3.51 -12.72 -3.44
N VAL A 20 2.67 -11.72 -3.17
CA VAL A 20 1.27 -11.96 -2.78
C VAL A 20 0.53 -12.68 -3.90
N ARG A 21 0.74 -12.27 -5.16
CA ARG A 21 0.05 -12.83 -6.33
C ARG A 21 0.42 -14.29 -6.59
N GLU A 22 1.63 -14.71 -6.24
CA GLU A 22 2.08 -16.10 -6.40
C GLU A 22 1.63 -17.03 -5.26
N ALA A 23 1.44 -16.49 -4.05
CA ALA A 23 1.29 -17.31 -2.85
C ALA A 23 -0.09 -17.23 -2.18
N ALA A 24 -0.88 -16.17 -2.43
CA ALA A 24 -2.13 -15.93 -1.72
C ALA A 24 -3.36 -16.30 -2.55
N ASP A 25 -4.32 -16.98 -1.90
CA ASP A 25 -5.64 -17.22 -2.48
C ASP A 25 -6.56 -15.99 -2.35
N HIS A 26 -6.38 -15.20 -1.29
CA HIS A 26 -7.17 -14.01 -0.97
C HIS A 26 -6.30 -12.91 -0.38
N VAL A 27 -6.63 -11.66 -0.67
CA VAL A 27 -5.82 -10.49 -0.31
C VAL A 27 -6.68 -9.43 0.33
N HIS A 28 -6.14 -8.82 1.39
CA HIS A 28 -6.73 -7.68 2.08
C HIS A 28 -5.73 -6.51 2.08
N LEU A 29 -6.16 -5.36 1.58
CA LEU A 29 -5.36 -4.13 1.59
C LEU A 29 -5.80 -3.26 2.76
N ILE A 30 -4.86 -2.86 3.61
CA ILE A 30 -5.10 -2.03 4.79
C ILE A 30 -4.35 -0.71 4.65
N ALA A 31 -5.05 0.41 4.83
CA ALA A 31 -4.47 1.75 4.84
C ALA A 31 -5.16 2.62 5.89
N ASN A 32 -4.39 3.46 6.60
CA ASN A 32 -4.88 4.33 7.68
C ASN A 32 -5.75 3.59 8.72
N GLY A 33 -5.36 2.35 9.06
CA GLY A 33 -6.08 1.51 10.02
C GLY A 33 -7.42 0.95 9.52
N LYS A 34 -7.72 1.04 8.22
CA LYS A 34 -8.97 0.57 7.61
C LYS A 34 -8.70 -0.43 6.51
N LEU A 35 -9.60 -1.41 6.35
CA LEU A 35 -9.64 -2.28 5.19
C LEU A 35 -10.15 -1.47 3.98
N VAL A 36 -9.29 -1.28 2.97
CA VAL A 36 -9.58 -0.42 1.82
C VAL A 36 -9.85 -1.21 0.53
N ALA A 37 -9.41 -2.48 0.45
CA ALA A 37 -9.77 -3.40 -0.62
C ALA A 37 -9.68 -4.86 -0.14
N SER A 38 -10.46 -5.76 -0.75
CA SER A 38 -10.46 -7.19 -0.43
C SER A 38 -10.91 -7.99 -1.64
N GLY A 39 -10.22 -9.08 -1.94
CA GLY A 39 -10.55 -9.95 -3.08
C GLY A 39 -9.44 -10.92 -3.43
N THR A 40 -9.65 -11.70 -4.48
CA THR A 40 -8.59 -12.52 -5.06
C THR A 40 -7.50 -11.63 -5.70
N PRO A 41 -6.25 -12.13 -5.84
CA PRO A 41 -5.21 -11.37 -6.53
C PRO A 41 -5.61 -10.96 -7.96
N GLY A 42 -6.39 -11.79 -8.65
CA GLY A 42 -6.88 -11.51 -10.01
C GLY A 42 -7.90 -10.37 -10.06
N GLU A 43 -8.81 -10.28 -9.08
CA GLU A 43 -9.77 -9.18 -8.98
C GLU A 43 -9.07 -7.87 -8.63
N LEU A 44 -8.17 -7.89 -7.65
CA LEU A 44 -7.47 -6.68 -7.23
C LEU A 44 -6.54 -6.14 -8.32
N ALA A 45 -5.96 -7.02 -9.14
CA ALA A 45 -5.11 -6.63 -10.27
C ALA A 45 -5.86 -5.88 -11.38
N LYS A 46 -7.19 -5.94 -11.44
CA LYS A 46 -7.99 -5.17 -12.42
C LYS A 46 -7.95 -3.67 -12.14
N GLY A 47 -7.68 -3.27 -10.90
CA GLY A 47 -7.56 -1.85 -10.55
C GLY A 47 -8.91 -1.12 -10.48
N ASP A 48 -10.03 -1.81 -10.24
CA ASP A 48 -11.38 -1.22 -10.24
C ASP A 48 -11.64 -0.20 -9.12
N SER A 49 -10.70 -0.02 -8.18
CA SER A 49 -10.77 1.00 -7.12
C SER A 49 -9.56 1.93 -7.17
N PRO A 50 -9.67 3.19 -6.70
CA PRO A 50 -8.53 4.09 -6.62
C PRO A 50 -7.35 3.52 -5.81
N TRP A 51 -7.64 2.73 -4.77
CA TRP A 51 -6.61 2.05 -3.96
C TRP A 51 -5.87 0.98 -4.75
N THR A 52 -6.60 0.09 -5.41
CA THR A 52 -6.01 -1.02 -6.17
C THR A 52 -5.32 -0.52 -7.44
N ALA A 53 -5.86 0.50 -8.11
CA ALA A 53 -5.23 1.16 -9.25
C ALA A 53 -3.89 1.80 -8.85
N GLN A 54 -3.84 2.50 -7.71
CA GLN A 54 -2.62 3.13 -7.22
C GLN A 54 -1.59 2.09 -6.73
N PHE A 55 -1.99 1.17 -5.84
CA PHE A 55 -1.06 0.23 -5.22
C PHE A 55 -0.59 -0.90 -6.15
N PHE A 56 -1.48 -1.44 -6.98
CA PHE A 56 -1.17 -2.59 -7.84
C PHE A 56 -0.92 -2.19 -9.29
N GLY A 57 -1.61 -1.16 -9.78
CA GLY A 57 -1.45 -0.64 -11.14
C GLY A 57 -0.38 0.44 -11.28
N GLY A 58 0.15 0.97 -10.18
CA GLY A 58 1.15 2.05 -10.19
C GLY A 58 0.60 3.40 -10.65
N ALA A 59 -0.71 3.61 -10.54
CA ALA A 59 -1.33 4.89 -10.90
C ALA A 59 -0.72 6.04 -10.08
N LEU A 60 -0.37 7.15 -10.75
CA LEU A 60 0.16 8.36 -10.10
C LEU A 60 -0.89 9.07 -9.25
N GLU A 61 -2.16 8.93 -9.62
CA GLU A 61 -3.29 9.46 -8.88
C GLU A 61 -3.91 8.39 -7.99
N GLY A 62 -4.28 8.78 -6.78
CA GLY A 62 -4.99 7.90 -5.86
C GLY A 62 -5.05 8.41 -4.43
N PRO A 63 -5.60 7.60 -3.51
CA PRO A 63 -5.86 7.99 -2.13
C PRO A 63 -4.62 8.28 -1.28
N VAL A 64 -3.44 7.81 -1.70
CA VAL A 64 -2.16 8.06 -1.03
C VAL A 64 -1.40 9.14 -1.79
N PRO A 65 -1.30 10.38 -1.30
CA PRO A 65 -0.52 11.40 -1.99
C PRO A 65 0.96 11.02 -2.01
N PHE A 66 1.58 11.05 -3.19
CA PHE A 66 3.03 10.86 -3.36
C PHE A 66 3.86 11.99 -2.73
N GLN A 67 3.24 13.15 -2.53
CA GLN A 67 3.87 14.30 -1.89
C GLN A 67 3.42 14.40 -0.44
N TYR A 68 4.30 14.00 0.48
CA TYR A 68 4.26 14.54 1.82
C TYR A 68 4.95 15.90 1.80
N PRO A 69 4.22 17.02 2.02
CA PRO A 69 4.87 18.32 2.10
C PRO A 69 5.90 18.26 3.24
N ALA A 70 7.16 18.52 2.91
CA ALA A 70 8.22 18.59 3.91
C ALA A 70 7.90 19.76 4.88
N PRO A 71 8.15 19.60 6.19
CA PRO A 71 8.15 20.73 7.10
C PRO A 71 9.06 21.84 6.56
N PRO A 72 8.72 23.12 6.79
CA PRO A 72 9.55 24.23 6.35
C PRO A 72 10.99 24.06 6.84
N LEU A 73 11.95 24.25 5.93
CA LEU A 73 13.37 23.98 6.18
C LEU A 73 13.97 24.89 7.28
N ALA A 74 13.48 26.12 7.39
CA ALA A 74 13.99 27.12 8.34
C ALA A 74 13.85 26.71 9.82
N PRO A 75 12.66 26.30 10.33
CA PRO A 75 12.54 25.80 11.71
C PRO A 75 13.31 24.49 11.95
N ALA A 76 13.50 23.65 10.93
CA ALA A 76 14.25 22.39 11.06
C ALA A 76 15.75 22.59 11.33
N PHE A 77 16.32 23.73 10.90
CA PHE A 77 17.71 24.10 11.15
C PHE A 77 17.88 25.15 12.26
N GLY A 78 16.83 25.47 13.02
CA GLY A 78 16.90 26.46 14.09
C GLY A 78 17.00 27.91 13.62
N PHE A 79 16.77 28.19 12.33
CA PHE A 79 16.67 29.55 11.82
C PHE A 79 15.28 30.12 12.13
N SER A 80 15.11 30.64 13.35
CA SER A 80 14.00 31.54 13.68
C SER A 80 14.42 32.96 13.34
N GLY A 81 13.87 33.50 12.25
CA GLY A 81 13.83 34.93 11.94
C GLY A 81 15.09 35.75 12.28
N ALA A 82 16.09 35.71 11.40
CA ALA A 82 17.02 36.83 11.30
C ALA A 82 16.22 38.04 10.78
N ARG A 83 15.91 38.95 11.70
CA ARG A 83 15.27 40.24 11.48
C ARG A 83 15.96 41.03 10.37
N SER A 84 15.14 41.67 9.52
CA SER A 84 15.29 43.07 9.14
C SER A 84 13.95 43.62 8.68
#